data_AF-A0A1Q5X9S9-F1
#
_entry.id   AF-A0A1Q5X9S9-F1
#
_cell.length_a   1.000
_cell.length_b   1.000
_cell.length_c   1.000
_cell.angle_alpha   90.00
_cell.angle_beta   90.00
_cell.angle_gamma   90.00
#
_symmetry.space_group_name_H-M   'P 1'
#
loop_
_entity.id
_entity.type
_entity.pdbx_description
1 polymer ?
#
loop_
_entity_poly.entity_id
_entity_poly.type
_entity_poly.pdbx_seq_one_letter_code
_entity_poly.pdbx_strand_id
1 'polypeptide(L)'
;MRRSVLILLLFLLFIVEGTIMPWLLPNAWEMRIIPNLVFIVILFVTVYHHRHTALILGLSFGMLHDVVFYGRILGAHSFAMGLSAYLIGLIFQIPRAPLPLMMTVVLLGSLLEDSVLFAIYSVFNLGQVPYNWALLHHMLPTMLFHFAIALLLYVPLRRQIELLKKETRKEEAA
;
A
#
# COMPACT_ATOMS: atom_id res chain seq x y z
N MET A 1 22.01 6.26 -4.55
CA MET A 1 21.15 7.27 -5.24
C MET A 1 19.76 6.75 -5.56
N ARG A 2 19.56 5.47 -5.91
CA ARG A 2 18.22 4.98 -6.26
C ARG A 2 17.24 4.80 -5.11
N ARG A 3 17.69 4.61 -3.84
CA ARG A 3 16.77 4.64 -2.68
C ARG A 3 15.98 5.96 -2.60
N SER A 4 16.63 7.08 -2.90
CA SER A 4 15.98 8.39 -3.01
C SER A 4 14.98 8.46 -4.16
N VAL A 5 15.23 7.73 -5.27
CA VAL A 5 14.27 7.62 -6.39
C VAL A 5 13.01 6.87 -5.97
N LEU A 6 13.13 5.81 -5.17
CA LEU A 6 11.95 5.10 -4.64
C LEU A 6 11.13 6.00 -3.71
N ILE A 7 11.79 6.72 -2.80
CA ILE A 7 11.11 7.66 -1.89
C ILE A 7 10.43 8.77 -2.70
N LEU A 8 11.11 9.32 -3.71
CA LEU A 8 10.55 10.35 -4.59
C LEU A 8 9.37 9.81 -5.40
N LEU A 9 9.43 8.56 -5.87
CA LEU A 9 8.32 7.91 -6.55
C LEU A 9 7.11 7.78 -5.62
N LEU A 10 7.31 7.27 -4.40
CA LEU A 10 6.24 7.15 -3.41
C LEU A 10 5.63 8.51 -3.08
N PHE A 11 6.47 9.54 -2.96
CA PHE A 11 6.01 10.92 -2.72
C PHE A 11 5.24 11.50 -3.92
N LEU A 12 5.68 11.24 -5.15
CA LEU A 12 4.95 11.64 -6.35
C LEU A 12 3.59 10.93 -6.42
N LEU A 13 3.56 9.63 -6.14
CA LEU A 13 2.31 8.86 -6.11
C LEU A 13 1.36 9.35 -5.02
N PHE A 14 1.88 9.74 -3.86
CA PHE A 14 1.11 10.36 -2.79
C PHE A 14 0.46 11.67 -3.24
N ILE A 15 1.19 12.54 -3.95
CA ILE A 15 0.64 13.79 -4.52
C ILE A 15 -0.42 13.47 -5.59
N VAL A 16 -0.13 12.52 -6.48
CA VAL A 16 -1.05 12.08 -7.53
C VAL A 16 -2.33 11.52 -6.93
N GLU A 17 -2.21 10.73 -5.86
CA GLU A 17 -3.32 10.19 -5.11
C GLU A 17 -4.22 11.31 -4.60
N GLY A 18 -3.67 12.28 -3.87
CA GLY A 18 -4.46 13.38 -3.31
C GLY A 18 -5.00 14.38 -4.34
N THR A 19 -4.37 14.48 -5.51
CA THR A 19 -4.74 15.49 -6.52
C THR A 19 -5.64 14.94 -7.62
N ILE A 20 -5.35 13.74 -8.13
CA ILE A 20 -6.00 13.19 -9.33
C ILE A 20 -7.14 12.25 -8.95
N MET A 21 -7.01 11.47 -7.87
CA MET A 21 -8.02 10.46 -7.55
C MET A 21 -9.42 11.02 -7.25
N PRO A 22 -9.59 12.18 -6.59
CA PRO A 22 -10.91 12.78 -6.41
C PRO A 22 -11.60 13.12 -7.75
N TRP A 23 -10.84 13.46 -8.78
CA TRP A 23 -11.39 13.75 -10.11
C TRP A 23 -11.66 12.50 -10.95
N LEU A 24 -10.94 11.41 -10.68
CA LEU A 24 -11.05 10.16 -11.41
C LEU A 24 -12.20 9.28 -10.90
N LEU A 25 -12.48 9.34 -9.60
CA LEU A 25 -13.56 8.57 -8.97
C LEU A 25 -14.88 9.33 -9.14
N PRO A 26 -15.91 8.71 -9.76
CA PRO A 26 -17.25 9.31 -9.79
C PRO A 26 -17.76 9.54 -8.36
N ASN A 27 -18.57 10.58 -8.14
CA ASN A 27 -19.15 10.91 -6.82
C ASN A 27 -19.85 9.71 -6.13
N ALA A 28 -20.39 8.77 -6.91
CA ALA A 28 -21.01 7.55 -6.38
C ALA A 28 -20.02 6.59 -5.70
N TRP A 29 -18.73 6.69 -6.04
CA TRP A 29 -17.64 5.81 -5.61
C TRP A 29 -16.66 6.50 -4.65
N GLU A 30 -16.67 7.84 -4.56
CA GLU A 30 -15.82 8.63 -3.66
C GLU A 30 -15.86 8.14 -2.20
N MET A 31 -17.03 7.74 -1.70
CA MET A 31 -17.12 7.21 -0.33
C MET A 31 -16.79 5.72 -0.21
N ARG A 32 -16.73 4.97 -1.32
CA ARG A 32 -16.60 3.51 -1.32
C ARG A 32 -15.18 3.02 -1.59
N ILE A 33 -14.37 3.79 -2.30
CA ILE A 33 -13.02 3.39 -2.71
C ILE A 33 -12.02 4.35 -2.07
N ILE A 34 -11.04 3.80 -1.35
CA ILE A 34 -9.92 4.56 -0.80
C ILE A 34 -8.69 4.26 -1.65
N PRO A 35 -8.29 5.14 -2.57
CA PRO A 35 -7.30 4.83 -3.59
C PRO A 35 -5.86 4.95 -3.04
N ASN A 36 -5.37 3.97 -2.26
CA ASN A 36 -4.02 4.04 -1.67
C ASN A 36 -2.93 3.57 -2.65
N LEU A 37 -2.50 4.47 -3.54
CA LEU A 37 -1.49 4.18 -4.57
C LEU A 37 -0.12 3.89 -3.94
N VAL A 38 0.18 4.57 -2.84
CA VAL A 38 1.44 4.43 -2.11
C VAL A 38 1.56 3.04 -1.54
N PHE A 39 0.50 2.51 -0.91
CA PHE A 39 0.51 1.18 -0.32
C PHE A 39 0.72 0.08 -1.36
N ILE A 40 0.13 0.21 -2.56
CA ILE A 40 0.36 -0.72 -3.66
C ILE A 40 1.86 -0.86 -3.92
N VAL A 41 2.58 0.25 -4.08
CA VAL A 41 4.03 0.22 -4.32
C VAL A 41 4.79 -0.37 -3.13
N ILE A 42 4.35 -0.10 -1.91
CA ILE A 42 4.96 -0.70 -0.70
C ILE A 42 4.81 -2.22 -0.74
N LEU A 43 3.67 -2.77 -1.18
CA LEU A 43 3.52 -4.23 -1.37
C LEU A 43 4.50 -4.78 -2.43
N PHE A 44 4.80 -4.03 -3.50
CA PHE A 44 5.86 -4.42 -4.44
C PHE A 44 7.23 -4.45 -3.74
N VAL A 45 7.55 -3.45 -2.92
CA VAL A 45 8.81 -3.41 -2.13
C VAL A 45 8.88 -4.58 -1.16
N THR A 46 7.77 -4.91 -0.50
CA THR A 46 7.62 -6.04 0.41
C THR A 46 8.05 -7.36 -0.24
N VAL A 47 7.52 -7.65 -1.44
CA VAL A 47 7.74 -8.93 -2.13
C VAL A 47 9.12 -8.99 -2.80
N TYR A 48 9.51 -7.92 -3.50
CA TYR A 48 10.67 -7.95 -4.40
C TYR A 48 11.96 -7.44 -3.77
N HIS A 49 11.89 -6.66 -2.69
CA HIS A 49 13.05 -6.07 -2.02
C HIS A 49 13.25 -6.63 -0.62
N HIS A 50 12.55 -6.09 0.38
CA HIS A 50 12.77 -6.45 1.77
C HIS A 50 11.61 -6.01 2.68
N ARG A 51 11.13 -6.93 3.52
CA ARG A 51 9.99 -6.68 4.43
C ARG A 51 10.23 -5.55 5.44
N HIS A 52 11.45 -5.42 5.97
CA HIS A 52 11.74 -4.38 6.97
C HIS A 52 11.81 -2.98 6.32
N THR A 53 12.28 -2.90 5.07
CA THR A 53 12.24 -1.63 4.31
C THR A 53 10.80 -1.24 4.02
N ALA A 54 9.96 -2.21 3.63
CA ALA A 54 8.54 -1.96 3.39
C ALA A 54 7.79 -1.58 4.68
N LEU A 55 8.12 -2.17 5.83
CA LEU A 55 7.60 -1.77 7.14
C LEU A 55 7.89 -0.29 7.43
N ILE A 56 9.16 0.13 7.29
CA ILE A 56 9.56 1.52 7.57
C ILE A 56 8.88 2.48 6.59
N LEU A 57 8.81 2.12 5.30
CA LEU A 57 8.10 2.92 4.30
C LEU A 57 6.59 3.00 4.60
N GLY A 58 5.96 1.89 5.00
CA GLY A 58 4.55 1.83 5.39
C GLY A 58 4.25 2.70 6.60
N LEU A 59 5.09 2.63 7.65
CA LEU A 59 4.96 3.49 8.82
C LEU A 59 5.14 4.97 8.45
N SER A 60 6.16 5.29 7.65
CA SER A 60 6.50 6.68 7.30
C SER A 60 5.45 7.32 6.39
N PHE A 61 5.06 6.62 5.33
CA PHE A 61 4.04 7.12 4.42
C PHE A 61 2.64 7.03 5.01
N GLY A 62 2.30 5.99 5.76
CA GLY A 62 1.02 5.95 6.45
C GLY A 62 0.87 7.09 7.47
N MET A 63 1.96 7.52 8.12
CA MET A 63 1.96 8.74 8.95
C MET A 63 1.66 10.00 8.11
N LEU A 64 2.21 10.11 6.90
CA LEU A 64 1.87 11.19 5.97
C LEU A 64 0.38 11.15 5.59
N HIS A 65 -0.20 9.96 5.38
CA HIS A 65 -1.63 9.81 5.12
C HIS A 65 -2.47 10.28 6.32
N ASP A 66 -2.08 9.88 7.53
CA ASP A 66 -2.77 10.30 8.76
C ASP A 66 -2.81 11.84 8.90
N VAL A 67 -1.74 12.54 8.52
CA VAL A 67 -1.64 14.01 8.62
C VAL A 67 -2.38 14.74 7.49
N VAL A 68 -2.27 14.26 6.25
CA VAL A 68 -2.74 15.01 5.08
C VAL A 68 -4.19 14.71 4.71
N PHE A 69 -4.63 13.45 4.84
CA PHE A 69 -5.98 13.01 4.45
C PHE A 69 -6.99 13.06 5.60
N TYR A 70 -6.70 13.83 6.65
CA TYR A 70 -7.52 13.95 7.87
C TYR A 70 -7.83 12.59 8.51
N GLY A 71 -6.78 11.85 8.88
CA GLY A 71 -6.92 10.66 9.70
C GLY A 71 -7.67 11.00 10.99
N ARG A 72 -8.77 10.29 11.26
CA ARG A 72 -9.54 10.49 12.52
C ARG A 72 -8.68 10.24 13.75
N ILE A 73 -7.66 9.40 13.59
CA ILE A 73 -6.66 9.05 14.60
C ILE A 73 -5.30 9.11 13.92
N LEU A 74 -4.38 9.90 14.49
CA LEU A 74 -2.98 9.90 14.05
C LEU A 74 -2.35 8.52 14.32
N GLY A 75 -1.68 7.96 13.32
CA GLY A 75 -0.99 6.68 13.39
C GLY A 75 -1.84 5.47 12.95
N ALA A 76 -3.13 5.65 12.63
CA ALA A 76 -3.98 4.53 12.21
C ALA A 76 -3.54 3.99 10.84
N HIS A 77 -3.36 4.85 9.85
CA HIS A 77 -2.84 4.46 8.54
C HIS A 77 -1.37 4.06 8.61
N SER A 78 -0.56 4.76 9.41
CA SER A 78 0.84 4.36 9.69
C SER A 78 0.93 2.91 10.14
N PHE A 79 0.16 2.54 11.17
CA PHE A 79 0.16 1.18 11.70
C PHE A 79 -0.42 0.16 10.73
N ALA A 80 -1.56 0.47 10.10
CA ALA A 80 -2.22 -0.44 9.15
C ALA A 80 -1.32 -0.76 7.95
N MET A 81 -0.74 0.26 7.32
CA MET A 81 0.17 0.09 6.18
C MET A 81 1.47 -0.63 6.58
N GLY A 82 2.11 -0.18 7.66
CA GLY A 82 3.36 -0.77 8.14
C GLY A 82 3.22 -2.24 8.53
N LEU A 83 2.22 -2.55 9.37
CA LEU A 83 1.97 -3.91 9.85
C LEU A 83 1.59 -4.84 8.69
N SER A 84 0.68 -4.41 7.82
CA SER A 84 0.21 -5.23 6.70
C SER A 84 1.33 -5.53 5.72
N ALA A 85 2.15 -4.52 5.38
CA ALA A 85 3.32 -4.71 4.54
C ALA A 85 4.31 -5.70 5.16
N TYR A 86 4.55 -5.61 6.47
CA TYR A 86 5.46 -6.53 7.15
C TYR A 86 4.94 -7.98 7.18
N LEU A 87 3.67 -8.18 7.55
CA LEU A 87 3.06 -9.50 7.64
C LEU A 87 3.00 -10.19 6.27
N ILE A 88 2.62 -9.44 5.23
CA ILE A 88 2.65 -9.95 3.85
C ILE A 88 4.08 -10.31 3.45
N GLY A 89 5.08 -9.50 3.82
CA GLY A 89 6.48 -9.79 3.55
C GLY A 89 7.00 -11.00 4.29
N LEU A 90 6.49 -11.28 5.49
CA LEU A 90 6.83 -12.48 6.23
C LEU A 90 6.43 -13.75 5.48
N ILE A 91 5.28 -13.72 4.79
CA ILE A 91 4.70 -14.87 4.10
C ILE A 91 5.19 -14.98 2.64
N PHE A 92 5.31 -13.85 1.94
CA PHE A 92 5.43 -13.81 0.48
C PHE A 92 6.70 -13.12 -0.05
N GLN A 93 7.76 -12.98 0.76
CA GLN A 93 9.04 -12.44 0.29
C GLN A 93 9.74 -13.37 -0.71
N ILE A 94 9.35 -13.28 -1.97
CA ILE A 94 9.80 -14.14 -3.07
C ILE A 94 10.36 -13.23 -4.17
N PRO A 95 11.69 -13.07 -4.28
CA PRO A 95 12.31 -12.10 -5.19
C PRO A 95 12.04 -12.31 -6.69
N ARG A 96 11.54 -13.48 -7.08
CA ARG A 96 11.16 -13.82 -8.46
C ARG A 96 9.66 -14.12 -8.58
N ALA A 97 8.85 -13.54 -7.69
CA ALA A 97 7.41 -13.74 -7.70
C ALA A 97 6.82 -13.43 -9.08
N PRO A 98 6.14 -14.40 -9.74
CA PRO A 98 5.47 -14.16 -11.00
C PRO A 98 4.27 -13.22 -10.79
N LEU A 99 3.75 -12.65 -11.88
CA LEU A 99 2.63 -11.72 -11.84
C LEU A 99 1.44 -12.24 -11.02
N PRO A 100 0.95 -13.50 -11.19
CA PRO A 100 -0.20 -13.98 -10.42
C PRO A 100 0.03 -13.95 -8.91
N LEU A 101 1.24 -14.31 -8.46
CA LEU A 101 1.58 -14.27 -7.05
C LEU A 101 1.58 -12.83 -6.51
N MET A 102 2.14 -11.88 -7.27
CA MET A 102 2.13 -10.47 -6.89
C MET A 102 0.71 -9.93 -6.81
N MET A 103 -0.18 -10.34 -7.73
CA MET A 103 -1.59 -9.94 -7.68
C MET A 103 -2.31 -10.53 -6.47
N THR A 104 -2.06 -11.79 -6.12
CA THR A 104 -2.57 -12.38 -4.87
C THR A 104 -2.09 -11.59 -3.65
N VAL A 105 -0.83 -11.18 -3.64
CA VAL A 105 -0.27 -10.34 -2.58
C VAL A 105 -0.98 -8.99 -2.48
N VAL A 106 -1.30 -8.35 -3.61
CA VAL A 106 -2.05 -7.09 -3.61
C VAL A 106 -3.46 -7.28 -3.05
N LEU A 107 -4.15 -8.34 -3.44
CA LEU A 107 -5.49 -8.65 -2.92
C LEU A 107 -5.46 -8.86 -1.41
N LEU A 108 -4.60 -9.77 -0.95
CA LEU A 108 -4.50 -10.10 0.49
C LEU A 108 -3.95 -8.93 1.31
N GLY A 109 -2.96 -8.21 0.80
CA GLY A 109 -2.35 -7.07 1.48
C GLY A 109 -3.31 -5.91 1.63
N SER A 110 -4.09 -5.59 0.60
CA SER A 110 -5.12 -4.53 0.65
C SER A 110 -6.23 -4.90 1.64
N LEU A 111 -6.73 -6.14 1.56
CA LEU A 111 -7.75 -6.60 2.49
C LEU A 111 -7.26 -6.60 3.95
N LEU A 112 -6.00 -6.96 4.17
CA LEU A 112 -5.37 -6.93 5.48
C LEU A 112 -5.23 -5.50 6.02
N GLU A 113 -4.76 -4.56 5.18
CA GLU A 113 -4.67 -3.14 5.54
C GLU A 113 -6.02 -2.60 5.99
N ASP A 114 -7.04 -2.77 5.15
CA ASP A 114 -8.39 -2.30 5.46
C ASP A 114 -8.94 -2.96 6.74
N SER A 115 -8.65 -4.25 6.95
CA SER A 115 -9.11 -4.97 8.14
C SER A 115 -8.45 -4.46 9.41
N VAL A 116 -7.15 -4.17 9.35
CA VAL A 116 -6.40 -3.57 10.46
C VAL A 116 -6.94 -2.17 10.74
N LEU A 117 -7.16 -1.36 9.70
CA LEU A 117 -7.71 -0.01 9.86
C LEU A 117 -9.13 -0.03 10.46
N PHE A 118 -9.99 -0.93 9.98
CA PHE A 118 -11.33 -1.15 10.54
C PHE A 118 -11.27 -1.57 12.01
N ALA A 119 -10.35 -2.48 12.36
CA ALA A 119 -10.18 -2.93 13.74
C ALA A 119 -9.74 -1.78 14.65
N ILE A 120 -8.79 -0.95 14.21
CA ILE A 120 -8.37 0.26 14.95
C ILE A 120 -9.59 1.16 15.18
N TYR A 121 -10.34 1.53 14.13
CA TYR A 121 -11.50 2.41 14.29
C TYR A 121 -12.62 1.81 15.14
N SER A 122 -12.77 0.48 15.16
CA SER A 122 -13.74 -0.19 16.02
C SER A 122 -13.36 -0.12 17.50
N VAL A 123 -12.07 -0.26 17.83
CA VAL A 123 -11.57 -0.15 19.21
C VAL A 123 -11.85 1.24 19.79
N PHE A 124 -11.75 2.28 18.97
CA PHE A 124 -12.04 3.67 19.38
C PHE A 124 -13.51 4.07 19.18
N ASN A 125 -14.39 3.12 18.84
CA ASN A 125 -15.82 3.33 18.62
C ASN A 125 -16.13 4.42 17.55
N LEU A 126 -15.26 4.54 16.55
CA LEU A 126 -15.42 5.48 15.42
C LEU A 126 -16.17 4.84 14.25
N GLY A 127 -16.29 3.51 14.22
CA GLY A 127 -17.04 2.76 13.24
C GLY A 127 -18.51 2.62 13.66
N GLN A 128 -19.43 3.09 12.81
CA GLN A 128 -20.88 2.95 13.02
C GLN A 128 -21.49 1.80 12.21
N VAL A 129 -20.66 1.09 11.42
CA VAL A 129 -21.10 0.06 10.49
C VAL A 129 -20.52 -1.30 10.85
N PRO A 130 -21.27 -2.39 10.63
CA PRO A 130 -20.79 -3.74 10.89
C PRO A 130 -19.73 -4.16 9.86
N TYR A 131 -18.84 -5.06 10.27
CA TYR A 131 -17.70 -5.51 9.45
C TYR A 131 -18.13 -6.13 8.11
N ASN A 132 -19.22 -6.91 8.08
CA ASN A 132 -19.74 -7.51 6.85
C ASN A 132 -20.15 -6.45 5.81
N TRP A 133 -20.70 -5.33 6.27
CA TRP A 133 -21.10 -4.24 5.42
C TRP A 133 -19.87 -3.49 4.90
N ALA A 134 -18.90 -3.19 5.79
CA ALA A 134 -17.62 -2.58 5.41
C ALA A 134 -16.86 -3.44 4.38
N LEU A 135 -16.82 -4.76 4.59
CA LEU A 135 -16.19 -5.71 3.68
C LEU A 135 -16.78 -5.63 2.27
N LEU A 136 -18.11 -5.69 2.15
CA LEU A 136 -18.79 -5.72 0.85
C LEU A 136 -18.81 -4.36 0.15
N HIS A 137 -18.91 -3.26 0.90
CA HIS A 137 -19.15 -1.93 0.32
C HIS A 137 -17.92 -1.03 0.25
N HIS A 138 -16.86 -1.34 1.01
CA HIS A 138 -15.62 -0.56 1.04
C HIS A 138 -14.38 -1.39 0.74
N MET A 139 -14.15 -2.48 1.48
CA MET A 139 -12.88 -3.21 1.43
C MET A 139 -12.72 -3.99 0.12
N LEU A 140 -13.75 -4.73 -0.31
CA LEU A 140 -13.71 -5.45 -1.59
C LEU A 140 -13.61 -4.52 -2.80
N PRO A 141 -14.41 -3.43 -2.92
CA PRO A 141 -14.22 -2.44 -3.98
C PRO A 141 -12.82 -1.83 -4.00
N THR A 142 -12.29 -1.43 -2.84
CA THR A 142 -10.94 -0.87 -2.71
C THR A 142 -9.86 -1.87 -3.10
N MET A 143 -9.98 -3.12 -2.64
CA MET A 143 -9.09 -4.21 -3.03
C MET A 143 -9.08 -4.46 -4.55
N LEU A 144 -10.24 -4.44 -5.20
CA LEU A 144 -10.34 -4.61 -6.65
C LEU A 144 -9.74 -3.40 -7.40
N PHE A 145 -9.90 -2.19 -6.87
CA PHE A 145 -9.24 -1.00 -7.39
C PHE A 145 -7.72 -1.11 -7.28
N HIS A 146 -7.20 -1.51 -6.11
CA HIS A 146 -5.77 -1.75 -5.92
C HIS A 146 -5.24 -2.82 -6.88
N PHE A 147 -5.98 -3.90 -7.09
CA PHE A 147 -5.63 -4.93 -8.06
C PHE A 147 -5.49 -4.37 -9.49
N ALA A 148 -6.47 -3.57 -9.95
CA ALA A 148 -6.43 -2.98 -11.29
C ALA A 148 -5.23 -2.04 -11.47
N ILE A 149 -4.97 -1.18 -10.49
CA ILE A 149 -3.83 -0.27 -10.50
C ILE A 149 -2.50 -1.04 -10.43
N ALA A 150 -2.42 -2.07 -9.59
CA ALA A 150 -1.22 -2.89 -9.49
C ALA A 150 -0.90 -3.61 -10.80
N LEU A 151 -1.91 -4.03 -11.55
CA LEU A 151 -1.74 -4.64 -12.86
C LEU A 151 -1.16 -3.63 -13.87
N LEU A 152 -1.65 -2.39 -13.86
CA LEU A 152 -1.12 -1.29 -14.68
C LEU A 152 0.32 -0.93 -14.31
N LEU A 153 0.65 -0.91 -13.02
CA LEU A 153 1.96 -0.53 -12.51
C LEU A 153 2.97 -1.69 -12.44
N TYR A 154 2.57 -2.93 -12.72
CA TYR A 154 3.42 -4.11 -12.54
C TYR A 154 4.76 -4.00 -13.27
N VAL A 155 4.72 -3.65 -14.56
CA VAL A 155 5.92 -3.58 -15.40
C VAL A 155 6.89 -2.48 -14.95
N PRO A 156 6.47 -1.21 -14.79
CA PRO A 156 7.39 -0.15 -14.36
C PRO A 156 7.94 -0.40 -12.95
N LEU A 157 7.12 -0.84 -11.99
CA LEU A 157 7.55 -1.08 -10.62
C LEU A 157 8.55 -2.22 -10.52
N ARG A 158 8.29 -3.35 -11.20
CA ARG A 158 9.20 -4.49 -11.20
C ARG A 158 10.58 -4.09 -11.74
N ARG A 159 10.63 -3.34 -12.84
CA ARG A 159 11.88 -2.84 -13.42
C ARG A 159 12.64 -1.95 -12.43
N GLN A 160 11.95 -1.02 -11.76
CA GLN A 160 12.61 -0.13 -10.80
C GLN A 160 13.18 -0.88 -9.59
N ILE A 161 12.45 -1.84 -9.03
CA ILE A 161 12.91 -2.60 -7.86
C ILE A 161 14.08 -3.53 -8.19
N GLU A 162 14.08 -4.16 -9.36
CA GLU A 162 15.22 -4.95 -9.82
C GLU A 162 16.50 -4.10 -9.92
N LEU A 163 16.39 -2.84 -10.34
CA LEU A 163 17.51 -1.92 -10.40
C LEU A 163 18.02 -1.52 -9.00
N LEU A 164 17.10 -1.29 -8.04
CA LEU A 164 17.46 -1.05 -6.64
C LEU A 164 18.26 -2.22 -6.06
N LYS A 165 17.80 -3.45 -6.29
CA LYS A 165 18.46 -4.66 -5.78
C LYS A 165 19.88 -4.84 -6.33
N LYS A 166 20.11 -4.51 -7.60
CA LYS A 166 21.43 -4.58 -8.22
C LYS A 166 22.43 -3.60 -7.61
N GLU A 167 21.99 -2.40 -7.22
CA GLU A 167 22.86 -1.42 -6.55
C GLU A 167 23.21 -1.86 -5.13
N THR A 168 22.24 -2.29 -4.32
CA THR A 168 22.53 -2.75 -2.95
C THR A 168 23.57 -3.87 -2.94
N ARG A 169 23.47 -4.82 -3.88
CA ARG A 169 24.46 -5.90 -4.01
C ARG A 169 25.86 -5.42 -4.43
N LYS A 170 25.96 -4.33 -5.20
CA LYS A 170 27.26 -3.73 -5.58
C LYS A 170 27.89 -3.01 -4.39
N GLU A 171 27.10 -2.28 -3.62
CA GLU A 171 27.55 -1.58 -2.40
C GLU A 171 28.02 -2.58 -1.34
N GLU A 172 27.37 -3.74 -1.20
CA GLU A 172 27.79 -4.81 -0.27
C GLU A 172 29.08 -5.54 -0.69
N ALA A 173 29.49 -5.45 -1.97
CA ALA A 173 30.63 -6.17 -2.52
C ALA A 173 31.89 -5.31 -2.69
N ALA A 174 31.81 -4.01 -2.41
CA ALA A 174 32.90 -3.04 -2.47
C ALA A 174 33.44 -2.73 -1.08
#